data_AF-A0AAV9MJ67-F1
#
_entry.id   AF-A0AAV9MJ67-F1
#
_cell.length_a   1.000
_cell.length_b   1.000
_cell.length_c   1.000
_cell.angle_alpha   90.00
_cell.angle_beta   90.00
_cell.angle_gamma   90.00
#
_symmetry.space_group_name_H-M   'P 1'
#
loop_
_entity.id
_entity.type
_entity.pdbx_description
1 polymer ?
#
loop_
_entity_poly.entity_id
_entity_poly.type
_entity_poly.pdbx_seq_one_letter_code
_entity_poly.pdbx_strand_id
1 'polypeptide(L)' 'MRLFSRSLCGEALEWFTSHETRQWPSWNALAKDFIERFAYNVEIVPDRYSLEKMKQKSNESYREFASEIESER' A
#
# COMPACT_ATOMS: atom_id res chain seq x y z
N MET A 1 -15.35 13.56 5.85
CA MET A 1 -15.56 12.10 5.93
C MET A 1 -16.05 11.49 4.62
N ARG A 2 -17.26 11.82 4.12
CA ARG A 2 -17.87 11.11 2.95
C ARG A 2 -17.09 11.15 1.63
N LEU A 3 -16.31 12.19 1.36
CA LEU A 3 -15.48 12.25 0.16
C LEU A 3 -14.21 11.39 0.29
N PHE A 4 -13.67 11.28 1.50
CA PHE A 4 -12.51 10.46 1.77
C PHE A 4 -12.81 8.96 1.59
N SER A 5 -13.98 8.49 2.00
CA SER A 5 -14.36 7.08 1.78
C SER A 5 -14.41 6.69 0.30
N ARG A 6 -14.74 7.65 -0.59
CA ARG A 6 -14.72 7.42 -2.05
C ARG A 6 -13.31 7.34 -2.63
N SER A 7 -12.30 7.86 -1.95
CA SER A 7 -10.89 7.74 -2.36
C SER A 7 -10.22 6.46 -1.86
N LEU A 8 -10.89 5.65 -1.03
CA LEU A 8 -10.32 4.42 -0.48
C LEU A 8 -10.68 3.20 -1.33
N CYS A 9 -9.78 2.22 -1.35
CA CYS A 9 -9.99 0.91 -1.96
C CYS A 9 -9.30 -0.19 -1.12
N GLY A 10 -9.66 -1.45 -1.35
CA GLY A 10 -9.05 -2.60 -0.69
C GLY A 10 -9.10 -2.53 0.84
N GLU A 11 -7.99 -2.89 1.49
CA GLU A 11 -7.86 -2.93 2.96
C GLU A 11 -8.19 -1.58 3.63
N ALA A 12 -7.89 -0.46 2.98
CA ALA A 12 -8.19 0.86 3.52
C ALA A 12 -9.70 1.14 3.57
N LEU A 13 -10.47 0.65 2.58
CA LEU A 13 -11.93 0.80 2.56
C LEU A 13 -12.60 -0.14 3.57
N GLU A 14 -12.12 -1.37 3.72
CA GLU A 14 -12.60 -2.32 4.75
C GLU A 14 -12.33 -1.80 6.17
N TRP A 15 -11.15 -1.25 6.41
CA TRP A 15 -10.82 -0.59 7.67
C TRP A 15 -11.76 0.59 7.95
N PHE A 16 -11.97 1.47 6.96
CA PHE A 16 -12.82 2.64 7.12
C PHE A 16 -14.28 2.27 7.42
N THR A 17 -14.81 1.23 6.75
CA THR A 17 -16.20 0.77 6.93
C THR A 17 -16.41 -0.03 8.21
N SER A 18 -15.43 -0.84 8.63
CA SER A 18 -15.48 -1.55 9.93
C SER A 18 -15.53 -0.59 11.13
N HIS A 19 -15.00 0.62 10.97
CA HIS A 19 -15.00 1.68 11.98
C HIS A 19 -16.22 2.61 11.92
N GLU A 20 -17.22 2.36 11.06
CA GLU A 20 -18.44 3.19 11.05
C GLU A 20 -19.22 3.17 12.39
N THR A 21 -18.90 2.23 13.29
CA THR A 21 -19.42 2.20 14.67
C THR A 21 -18.62 3.03 15.68
N ARG A 22 -17.39 3.44 15.35
CA ARG A 22 -16.56 4.36 16.12
C ARG A 22 -16.45 5.68 15.37
N GLN A 23 -17.43 6.55 15.56
CA GLN A 23 -17.45 7.85 14.88
C GLN A 23 -16.28 8.72 15.34
N TRP A 24 -15.28 8.87 14.48
CA TRP A 24 -14.26 9.90 14.64
C TRP A 24 -14.94 11.28 14.78
N PRO A 25 -14.66 12.04 15.85
CA PRO A 25 -15.35 13.30 16.14
C PRO A 25 -14.96 14.44 15.18
N SER A 26 -13.87 14.29 14.43
CA SER A 26 -13.39 15.28 13.47
C SER A 26 -12.56 14.63 12.36
N TRP A 27 -12.33 15.37 11.28
CA TRP A 27 -11.42 14.98 10.21
C TRP A 27 -10.00 14.73 10.75
N ASN A 28 -9.51 15.56 11.67
CA ASN A 28 -8.18 15.41 12.26
C ASN A 28 -8.03 14.10 13.03
N ALA A 29 -9.07 13.66 13.75
CA ALA A 29 -9.04 12.37 14.45
C ALA A 29 -8.96 11.20 13.46
N LEU A 30 -9.77 11.22 12.40
CA LEU A 30 -9.70 10.22 11.34
C LEU A 30 -8.35 10.23 10.62
N ALA A 31 -7.84 11.40 10.23
CA ALA A 31 -6.59 11.51 9.50
C ALA A 31 -5.41 11.00 10.33
N LYS A 32 -5.41 11.28 11.64
CA LYS A 32 -4.41 10.75 12.57
C LYS A 32 -4.44 9.22 12.62
N ASP A 33 -5.59 8.62 12.86
CA ASP A 33 -5.73 7.16 12.93
C ASP A 33 -5.39 6.48 11.60
N PHE A 34 -5.77 7.10 10.48
CA PHE A 34 -5.44 6.62 9.14
C PHE A 34 -3.93 6.63 8.90
N ILE A 35 -3.25 7.72 9.26
CA ILE A 35 -1.78 7.82 9.15
C ILE A 35 -1.14 6.80 10.11
N GLU A 36 -1.57 6.68 11.37
CA GLU A 36 -0.99 5.68 12.28
C GLU A 36 -1.11 4.25 11.75
N ARG A 37 -2.22 3.90 11.09
CA ARG A 37 -2.49 2.55 10.57
C ARG A 37 -1.82 2.26 9.22
N PHE A 38 -1.72 3.26 8.34
CA PHE A 38 -1.31 3.10 6.94
C PHE A 38 -0.06 3.89 6.54
N ALA A 39 0.51 4.74 7.40
CA ALA A 39 1.73 5.48 7.07
C ALA A 39 2.93 4.56 6.83
N TYR A 40 2.91 3.36 7.41
CA TYR A 40 3.92 2.33 7.13
C TYR A 40 3.82 1.75 5.70
N ASN A 41 2.68 1.89 5.02
CA ASN A 41 2.52 1.46 3.63
C ASN A 41 2.99 2.52 2.62
N VAL A 42 3.37 3.72 3.07
CA VAL A 42 3.95 4.77 2.20
C VAL A 42 5.43 4.50 1.92
N GLU A 43 6.10 3.66 2.72
CA GLU A 43 7.48 3.22 2.47
C GLU A 43 7.61 1.98 1.57
N ILE A 44 6.51 1.42 1.06
CA ILE A 44 6.58 0.40 -0.02
C ILE A 44 6.43 1.07 -1.38
N VAL A 45 7.01 2.26 -1.55
CA VAL A 45 7.55 2.59 -2.87
C VAL A 45 8.83 1.76 -2.94
N PRO A 46 8.93 0.75 -3.82
CA PRO A 46 10.19 0.05 -3.98
C PRO A 46 11.22 1.13 -4.26
N ASP A 47 12.25 1.21 -3.44
CA ASP A 47 13.29 2.19 -3.67
C ASP A 47 13.82 2.02 -5.10
N ARG A 48 14.49 3.05 -5.63
CA ARG A 48 15.01 2.97 -7.00
C ARG A 48 15.87 1.72 -7.21
N TYR A 49 16.54 1.21 -6.17
CA TYR A 49 17.36 0.01 -6.23
C TYR A 49 16.51 -1.28 -6.35
N SER A 50 15.38 -1.35 -5.67
CA SER A 50 14.37 -2.41 -5.75
C SER A 50 13.71 -2.42 -7.13
N LEU A 51 13.41 -1.24 -7.69
CA LEU A 51 12.92 -1.12 -9.06
C LEU A 51 13.96 -1.54 -10.10
N GLU A 52 15.25 -1.24 -9.89
CA GLU A 52 16.31 -1.74 -10.77
C GLU A 52 16.49 -3.25 -10.64
N LYS A 53 16.28 -3.85 -9.46
CA LYS A 53 16.24 -5.31 -9.28
C LYS A 53 15.04 -5.96 -9.97
N MET A 54 13.91 -5.26 -10.03
CA MET A 54 12.71 -5.71 -10.73
C MET A 54 12.80 -5.59 -12.26
N LYS A 55 13.94 -5.13 -12.81
CA LYS A 55 14.18 -5.14 -14.26
C LYS A 55 14.92 -6.41 -14.65
N GLN A 56 14.49 -6.99 -15.78
CA GLN A 56 15.21 -8.10 -16.36
C GLN A 56 16.65 -7.67 -16.74
N LYS A 57 17.66 -8.34 -16.19
CA LYS A 57 19.08 -8.12 -16.51
C LYS A 57 19.37 -8.58 -17.94
N SER A 58 20.33 -7.93 -18.61
CA SER A 58 20.67 -8.25 -20.01
C SER A 58 21.26 -9.65 -20.23
N ASN A 59 21.71 -10.30 -19.15
CA ASN A 59 22.34 -11.61 -19.13
C ASN A 59 21.47 -12.71 -18.51
N GLU A 60 20.23 -12.42 -18.10
CA GLU A 60 19.33 -13.41 -17.50
C GLU A 60 18.17 -13.76 -18.44
N SER A 61 17.72 -15.02 -18.38
CA SER A 61 16.57 -15.45 -19.14
C SER A 61 15.26 -14.98 -18.49
N TYR A 62 14.20 -14.86 -19.30
CA TYR A 62 12.89 -14.45 -18.80
C TYR A 62 12.34 -15.39 -17.72
N ARG A 63 12.67 -16.69 -17.77
CA ARG A 63 12.25 -17.67 -16.77
C ARG A 63 12.94 -17.46 -15.43
N GLU A 64 14.22 -17.14 -15.44
CA GLU A 64 15.00 -16.83 -14.23
C GLU A 64 14.48 -15.54 -13.60
N PHE A 65 14.26 -14.51 -14.42
CA PHE A 65 13.63 -13.25 -13.98
C PHE A 65 12.25 -13.48 -13.34
N ALA A 66 11.35 -14.21 -14.01
CA ALA A 66 10.02 -14.50 -13.48
C ALA A 66 10.08 -15.26 -12.14
N SER A 67 11.02 -16.19 -12.00
CA SER A 67 11.20 -16.97 -10.76
C SER A 67 11.78 -16.12 -9.62
N GLU A 68 12.69 -15.18 -9.92
CA GLU A 68 13.28 -14.25 -8.95
C GLU A 68 12.20 -13.31 -8.38
N ILE A 69 11.38 -12.71 -9.24
CA ILE A 69 10.24 -11.86 -8.86
C ILE A 69 9.21 -12.63 -8.03
N GLU A 70 8.95 -13.90 -8.37
CA GLU A 70 7.99 -14.72 -7.66
C GLU A 70 8.50 -15.19 -6.28
N SER A 71 9.82 -15.22 -6.08
CA SER A 71 10.43 -15.53 -4.78
C SER A 71 10.51 -14.33 -3.81
N GLU A 72 10.48 -13.10 -4.33
CA GLU A 72 10.52 -11.85 -3.54
C GLU A 72 9.12 -11.32 -3.15
N ARG A 73 8.04 -12.01 -3.57
CA ARG A 73 6.64 -11.70 -3.20
C ARG A 73 6.21 -12.44 -1.93
#